data_AF-A0A2U0A0E7-F1
#
_entry.id   AF-A0A2U0A0E7-F1
#
_cell.length_a   1.000
_cell.length_b   1.000
_cell.length_c   1.000
_cell.angle_alpha   90.00
_cell.angle_beta   90.00
_cell.angle_gamma   90.00
#
_symmetry.space_group_name_H-M   'P 1'
#
loop_
_entity.id
_entity.type
_entity.pdbx_description
1 polymer ?
#
loop_
_entity_poly.entity_id
_entity_poly.type
_entity_poly.pdbx_seq_one_letter_code
_entity_poly.pdbx_strand_id
1 'polypeptide(L)'
;MAFKGVLRPGLIQIRVLEMAEALNHYQSILGLDVVSEESDGRVYLKGWDEFDHHSVVLRPAESAGLDFVAFKVDSADYLQEIEPKIVAWGMEVDHVAAGEQPGVGPRIGFTLPSGHRIELYHEIELSDDAPGVVNPEIYTKRPHGMGASRFDHLLCYGPNIGKVREFFCDVLDFYQPEKVDMPEGEDSLAIWLTASNKAHDIAFVEHEEPGKLHHVAFLLQDWNEVGAAADIIAINDVSLDIGPTRHGITRGQTIYFFDPCGNRNEVYAGGYTAYPDHPVRTWDFEHVGKGIFYYERALNDRFLTVLT
;
A
#
# COMPACT_ATOMS: atom_id res chain seq x y z
N MET A 1 -10.36 5.43 21.09
CA MET A 1 -11.17 5.22 19.87
C MET A 1 -11.18 3.75 19.59
N ALA A 2 -12.33 3.16 19.28
CA ALA A 2 -12.38 1.77 18.83
C ALA A 2 -12.28 1.79 17.30
N PHE A 3 -11.27 1.13 16.72
CA PHE A 3 -11.26 0.84 15.29
C PHE A 3 -12.42 -0.12 15.01
N LYS A 4 -13.31 0.25 14.08
CA LYS A 4 -14.45 -0.55 13.63
C LYS A 4 -14.55 -0.49 12.11
N GLY A 5 -15.12 -1.51 11.50
CA GLY A 5 -15.20 -1.65 10.05
C GLY A 5 -13.84 -1.99 9.44
N VAL A 6 -13.36 -1.17 8.50
CA VAL A 6 -12.05 -1.37 7.88
C VAL A 6 -10.93 -0.99 8.86
N LEU A 7 -9.94 -1.86 9.03
CA LEU A 7 -8.85 -1.68 10.00
C LEU A 7 -7.56 -1.14 9.36
N ARG A 8 -7.12 -1.79 8.28
CA ARG A 8 -5.82 -1.54 7.64
C ARG A 8 -5.72 -2.22 6.27
N PRO A 9 -4.83 -1.76 5.38
CA PRO A 9 -4.39 -2.57 4.25
C PRO A 9 -3.68 -3.81 4.81
N GLY A 10 -3.99 -4.98 4.25
CA GLY A 10 -3.59 -6.24 4.86
C GLY A 10 -3.04 -7.27 3.89
N LEU A 11 -3.45 -7.25 2.62
CA LEU A 11 -2.86 -8.06 1.56
C LEU A 11 -2.63 -7.23 0.30
N ILE A 12 -1.57 -7.51 -0.43
CA ILE A 12 -1.34 -6.99 -1.77
C ILE A 12 -0.78 -8.10 -2.66
N GLN A 13 -1.38 -8.28 -3.84
CA GLN A 13 -0.87 -9.22 -4.84
C GLN A 13 -0.27 -8.47 -6.03
N ILE A 14 1.03 -8.64 -6.21
CA ILE A 14 1.85 -7.95 -7.20
C ILE A 14 2.27 -8.94 -8.27
N ARG A 15 2.14 -8.52 -9.53
CA ARG A 15 2.62 -9.26 -10.68
C ARG A 15 4.11 -9.04 -10.87
N VAL A 16 4.82 -10.15 -11.02
CA VAL A 16 6.27 -10.18 -11.28
C VAL A 16 6.56 -11.05 -12.50
N LEU A 17 7.60 -10.72 -13.24
CA LEU A 17 7.99 -11.42 -14.47
C LEU A 17 8.80 -12.68 -14.13
N GLU A 18 9.87 -12.51 -13.35
CA GLU A 18 10.80 -13.57 -12.97
C GLU A 18 10.85 -13.73 -11.45
N MET A 19 10.33 -14.85 -10.94
CA MET A 19 10.16 -15.07 -9.50
C MET A 19 11.50 -15.04 -8.74
N ALA A 20 12.56 -15.62 -9.28
CA ALA A 20 13.84 -15.68 -8.58
C ALA A 20 14.46 -14.29 -8.37
N GLU A 21 14.39 -13.41 -9.38
CA GLU A 21 14.89 -12.05 -9.29
C GLU A 21 14.01 -11.19 -8.37
N ALA A 22 12.69 -11.32 -8.50
CA ALA A 22 11.74 -10.67 -7.61
C ALA A 22 11.96 -11.11 -6.15
N LEU A 23 12.11 -12.41 -5.90
CA LEU A 23 12.33 -12.93 -4.55
C LEU A 23 13.61 -12.38 -3.94
N ASN A 24 14.72 -12.32 -4.70
CA ASN A 24 15.93 -11.67 -4.20
C ASN A 24 15.70 -10.20 -3.83
N HIS A 25 14.91 -9.47 -4.62
CA HIS A 25 14.55 -8.08 -4.32
C HIS A 25 13.70 -7.96 -3.04
N TYR A 26 12.58 -8.67 -2.97
CA TYR A 26 11.63 -8.54 -1.85
C TYR A 26 12.16 -9.16 -0.55
N GLN A 27 12.92 -10.26 -0.63
CA GLN A 27 13.51 -10.91 0.53
C GLN A 27 14.84 -10.28 0.94
N SER A 28 15.86 -10.34 0.09
CA SER A 28 17.23 -9.99 0.47
C SER A 28 17.46 -8.49 0.56
N ILE A 29 16.85 -7.71 -0.34
CA ILE A 29 17.06 -6.26 -0.41
C ILE A 29 16.07 -5.54 0.51
N LEU A 30 14.78 -5.72 0.29
CA LEU A 30 13.74 -5.05 1.08
C LEU A 30 13.62 -5.61 2.51
N GLY A 31 13.93 -6.91 2.70
CA GLY A 31 13.98 -7.51 4.03
C GLY A 31 12.70 -8.21 4.47
N LEU A 32 11.83 -8.61 3.55
CA LEU A 32 10.65 -9.41 3.87
C LEU A 32 11.02 -10.88 4.09
N ASP A 33 10.27 -11.56 4.95
CA ASP A 33 10.43 -12.99 5.22
C ASP A 33 9.46 -13.80 4.34
N VAL A 34 9.97 -14.87 3.73
CA VAL A 34 9.16 -15.84 2.98
C VAL A 34 8.43 -16.73 3.97
N VAL A 35 7.11 -16.81 3.81
CA VAL A 35 6.24 -17.60 4.67
C VAL A 35 5.88 -18.92 4.00
N SER A 36 5.47 -18.87 2.72
CA SER A 36 5.27 -20.07 1.92
C SER A 36 5.51 -19.83 0.44
N GLU A 37 5.80 -20.93 -0.27
CA GLU A 37 5.82 -21.01 -1.73
C GLU A 37 4.80 -22.08 -2.13
N GLU A 38 3.82 -21.71 -2.95
CA GLU A 38 2.71 -22.60 -3.29
C GLU A 38 2.87 -23.22 -4.68
N SER A 39 2.17 -24.32 -4.92
CA SER A 39 2.29 -25.11 -6.16
C SER A 39 1.87 -24.38 -7.43
N ASP A 40 1.15 -23.27 -7.32
CA ASP A 40 0.77 -22.39 -8.43
C ASP A 40 1.85 -21.34 -8.78
N GLY A 41 2.99 -21.38 -8.09
CA GLY A 41 4.11 -20.49 -8.29
C GLY A 41 4.01 -19.16 -7.55
N ARG A 42 2.97 -18.93 -6.74
CA ARG A 42 2.91 -17.74 -5.87
C ARG A 42 3.84 -17.89 -4.67
N VAL A 43 4.43 -16.77 -4.28
CA VAL A 43 5.27 -16.67 -3.08
C VAL A 43 4.66 -15.65 -2.12
N TYR A 44 4.57 -16.04 -0.86
CA TYR A 44 3.88 -15.30 0.19
C TYR A 44 4.90 -14.77 1.18
N LEU A 45 4.91 -13.46 1.38
CA LEU A 45 5.89 -12.77 2.21
C LEU A 45 5.22 -11.87 3.26
N LYS A 46 5.98 -11.59 4.31
CA LYS A 46 5.60 -10.66 5.39
C LYS A 46 6.79 -9.82 5.83
N GLY A 47 6.50 -8.67 6.41
CA GLY A 47 7.45 -7.92 7.22
C GLY A 47 7.71 -8.62 8.57
N TRP A 48 8.84 -8.29 9.18
CA TRP A 48 9.32 -9.02 10.36
C TRP A 48 8.43 -8.83 11.61
N ASP A 49 7.62 -7.77 11.67
CA ASP A 49 6.75 -7.45 12.82
C ASP A 49 5.26 -7.75 12.54
N GLU A 50 4.95 -8.42 11.43
CA GLU A 50 3.58 -8.78 11.08
C GLU A 50 3.10 -10.06 11.78
N PHE A 51 1.84 -10.04 12.23
CA PHE A 51 1.17 -11.18 12.85
C PHE A 51 0.48 -12.08 11.83
N ASP A 52 -0.16 -11.48 10.83
CA ASP A 52 -0.94 -12.19 9.82
C ASP A 52 0.01 -13.07 8.95
N HIS A 53 -0.51 -14.19 8.41
CA HIS A 53 0.29 -15.17 7.67
C HIS A 53 1.15 -14.51 6.60
N HIS A 54 0.63 -13.55 5.85
CA HIS A 54 1.38 -12.80 4.86
C HIS A 54 0.67 -11.47 4.61
N SER A 55 1.39 -10.51 4.04
CA SER A 55 0.84 -9.24 3.54
C SER A 55 1.17 -9.00 2.07
N VAL A 56 2.22 -9.64 1.55
CA VAL A 56 2.65 -9.49 0.15
C VAL A 56 2.59 -10.84 -0.54
N VAL A 57 2.00 -10.85 -1.74
CA VAL A 57 1.95 -12.01 -2.62
C VAL A 57 2.60 -11.64 -3.93
N LEU A 58 3.66 -12.36 -4.29
CA LEU A 58 4.28 -12.27 -5.60
C LEU A 58 3.65 -13.33 -6.49
N ARG A 59 3.12 -12.93 -7.65
CA ARG A 59 2.55 -13.84 -8.65
C ARG A 59 3.29 -13.70 -9.98
N PRO A 60 3.81 -14.80 -10.55
CA PRO A 60 4.36 -14.79 -11.90
C PRO A 60 3.31 -14.36 -12.95
N ALA A 61 3.68 -13.45 -13.85
CA ALA A 61 2.82 -12.92 -14.90
C ALA A 61 3.64 -12.39 -16.10
N GLU A 62 2.98 -12.21 -17.24
CA GLU A 62 3.60 -11.66 -18.46
C GLU A 62 3.84 -10.14 -18.41
N SER A 63 3.29 -9.45 -17.40
CA SER A 63 3.45 -8.01 -17.19
C SER A 63 3.42 -7.68 -15.70
N ALA A 64 4.15 -6.65 -15.30
CA ALA A 64 4.20 -6.15 -13.94
C ALA A 64 2.87 -5.46 -13.53
N GLY A 65 2.79 -4.99 -12.29
CA GLY A 65 1.68 -4.20 -11.76
C GLY A 65 0.85 -4.92 -10.69
N LEU A 66 -0.33 -4.37 -10.41
CA LEU A 66 -1.18 -4.79 -9.29
C LEU A 66 -2.33 -5.68 -9.76
N ASP A 67 -2.55 -6.82 -9.11
CA ASP A 67 -3.78 -7.61 -9.29
C ASP A 67 -4.90 -7.08 -8.36
N PHE A 68 -4.61 -6.95 -7.06
CA PHE A 68 -5.51 -6.38 -6.08
C PHE A 68 -4.78 -5.93 -4.80
N VAL A 69 -5.45 -5.08 -4.03
CA VAL A 69 -5.14 -4.85 -2.60
C VAL A 69 -6.35 -5.23 -1.77
N ALA A 70 -6.12 -5.92 -0.64
CA ALA A 70 -7.17 -6.29 0.29
C ALA A 70 -7.02 -5.55 1.63
N PHE A 71 -8.14 -5.10 2.18
CA PHE A 71 -8.20 -4.50 3.51
C PHE A 71 -8.79 -5.47 4.52
N LYS A 72 -8.14 -5.54 5.69
CA LYS A 72 -8.63 -6.32 6.82
C LYS A 72 -9.76 -5.57 7.51
N VAL A 73 -10.86 -6.26 7.81
CA VAL A 73 -12.01 -5.73 8.54
C VAL A 73 -12.11 -6.32 9.94
N ASP A 74 -12.82 -5.63 10.82
CA ASP A 74 -12.92 -5.96 12.25
C ASP A 74 -13.70 -7.24 12.56
N SER A 75 -14.56 -7.69 11.64
CA SER A 75 -15.47 -8.81 11.87
C SER A 75 -15.98 -9.42 10.56
N ALA A 76 -16.36 -10.71 10.62
CA ALA A 76 -17.07 -11.36 9.52
C ALA A 76 -18.47 -10.76 9.30
N ASP A 77 -19.12 -10.25 10.35
CA ASP A 77 -20.41 -9.57 10.26
C ASP A 77 -20.31 -8.29 9.42
N TYR A 78 -19.22 -7.53 9.56
CA TYR A 78 -18.99 -6.34 8.73
C TYR A 78 -18.95 -6.66 7.24
N LEU A 79 -18.40 -7.82 6.82
CA LEU A 79 -18.41 -8.24 5.41
C LEU A 79 -19.85 -8.41 4.88
N GLN A 80 -20.75 -8.97 5.70
CA GLN A 80 -22.17 -9.15 5.34
C GLN A 80 -22.92 -7.81 5.32
N GLU A 81 -22.55 -6.88 6.20
CA GLU A 81 -23.17 -5.55 6.28
C GLU A 81 -22.72 -4.60 5.16
N ILE A 82 -21.45 -4.71 4.74
CA ILE A 82 -20.85 -3.78 3.77
C ILE A 82 -21.19 -4.16 2.33
N GLU A 83 -21.32 -5.45 2.01
CA GLU A 83 -21.60 -5.93 0.65
C GLU A 83 -22.88 -5.29 0.05
N PRO A 84 -24.05 -5.26 0.73
CA PRO A 84 -25.23 -4.58 0.19
C PRO A 84 -25.03 -3.09 -0.05
N LYS A 85 -24.18 -2.40 0.73
CA LYS A 85 -23.89 -0.98 0.54
C LYS A 85 -23.01 -0.76 -0.70
N ILE A 86 -22.06 -1.65 -0.94
CA ILE A 86 -21.22 -1.66 -2.16
C ILE A 86 -22.09 -1.86 -3.40
N VAL A 87 -23.01 -2.83 -3.35
CA VAL A 87 -23.96 -3.08 -4.45
C VAL A 87 -24.90 -1.90 -4.66
N ALA A 88 -25.40 -1.29 -3.58
CA ALA A 88 -26.27 -0.12 -3.65
C ALA A 88 -25.55 1.13 -4.22
N TRP A 89 -24.23 1.25 -4.00
CA TRP A 89 -23.39 2.27 -4.63
C TRP A 89 -23.26 2.07 -6.15
N GLY A 90 -23.44 0.84 -6.63
CA GLY A 90 -23.45 0.49 -8.05
C GLY A 90 -22.24 -0.31 -8.52
N MET A 91 -21.53 -1.00 -7.62
CA MET A 91 -20.44 -1.92 -7.99
C MET A 91 -20.89 -3.37 -7.89
N GLU A 92 -20.43 -4.21 -8.83
CA GLU A 92 -20.58 -5.65 -8.73
C GLU A 92 -19.61 -6.20 -7.68
N VAL A 93 -20.09 -7.14 -6.87
CA VAL A 93 -19.31 -7.83 -5.85
C VAL A 93 -19.18 -9.30 -6.24
N ASP A 94 -17.96 -9.82 -6.22
CA ASP A 94 -17.66 -11.24 -6.33
C ASP A 94 -17.08 -11.79 -5.02
N HIS A 95 -17.12 -13.11 -4.88
CA HIS A 95 -16.68 -13.81 -3.66
C HIS A 95 -15.48 -14.68 -3.95
N VAL A 96 -14.42 -14.50 -3.16
CA VAL A 96 -13.25 -15.37 -3.15
C VAL A 96 -13.41 -16.37 -2.01
N ALA A 97 -13.31 -17.65 -2.35
CA ALA A 97 -13.46 -18.73 -1.38
C ALA A 97 -12.31 -18.74 -0.35
N ALA A 98 -12.62 -19.14 0.87
CA ALA A 98 -11.61 -19.40 1.89
C ALA A 98 -10.59 -20.43 1.39
N GLY A 99 -9.30 -20.20 1.69
CA GLY A 99 -8.20 -21.06 1.24
C GLY A 99 -7.75 -20.84 -0.20
N GLU A 100 -8.28 -19.86 -0.94
CA GLU A 100 -7.72 -19.46 -2.24
C GLU A 100 -6.27 -18.95 -2.10
N GLN A 101 -5.97 -18.29 -0.98
CA GLN A 101 -4.61 -18.09 -0.49
C GLN A 101 -4.44 -18.82 0.86
N PRO A 102 -3.25 -19.37 1.16
CA PRO A 102 -2.99 -20.13 2.37
C PRO A 102 -3.29 -19.31 3.63
N GLY A 103 -4.03 -19.91 4.55
CA GLY A 103 -4.44 -19.29 5.81
C GLY A 103 -5.45 -18.15 5.68
N VAL A 104 -5.91 -17.77 4.49
CA VAL A 104 -6.86 -16.65 4.32
C VAL A 104 -8.30 -17.15 4.28
N GLY A 105 -9.17 -16.50 5.06
CA GLY A 105 -10.61 -16.74 5.04
C GLY A 105 -11.30 -16.25 3.77
N PRO A 106 -12.65 -16.28 3.72
CA PRO A 106 -13.40 -15.79 2.57
C PRO A 106 -13.20 -14.27 2.40
N ARG A 107 -13.24 -13.81 1.15
CA ARG A 107 -13.11 -12.40 0.81
C ARG A 107 -14.23 -11.98 -0.14
N ILE A 108 -14.61 -10.71 -0.09
CA ILE A 108 -15.42 -10.08 -1.13
C ILE A 108 -14.54 -9.16 -1.95
N GLY A 109 -14.75 -9.12 -3.27
CA GLY A 109 -13.98 -8.32 -4.21
C GLY A 109 -14.88 -7.42 -5.06
N PHE A 110 -14.36 -6.26 -5.44
CA PHE A 110 -15.03 -5.32 -6.34
C PHE A 110 -14.01 -4.43 -7.06
N THR A 111 -14.39 -3.85 -8.20
CA THR A 111 -13.53 -3.00 -9.02
C THR A 111 -13.95 -1.54 -8.91
N LEU A 112 -13.03 -0.68 -8.47
CA LEU A 112 -13.25 0.76 -8.34
C LEU A 112 -13.44 1.45 -9.70
N PRO A 113 -14.05 2.65 -9.72
CA PRO A 113 -14.08 3.51 -10.91
C PRO A 113 -12.70 3.84 -11.52
N SER A 114 -11.64 3.75 -10.73
CA SER A 114 -10.25 3.92 -11.18
C SER A 114 -9.64 2.67 -11.83
N GLY A 115 -10.39 1.56 -11.91
CA GLY A 115 -9.96 0.29 -12.51
C GLY A 115 -9.22 -0.66 -11.57
N HIS A 116 -9.02 -0.29 -10.30
CA HIS A 116 -8.32 -1.13 -9.34
C HIS A 116 -9.27 -2.07 -8.63
N ARG A 117 -8.86 -3.33 -8.46
CA ARG A 117 -9.58 -4.30 -7.64
C ARG A 117 -9.24 -4.12 -6.17
N ILE A 118 -10.28 -4.00 -5.35
CA ILE A 118 -10.20 -4.00 -3.89
C ILE A 118 -10.86 -5.26 -3.37
N GLU A 119 -10.27 -5.87 -2.35
CA GLU A 119 -10.89 -6.97 -1.61
C GLU A 119 -11.05 -6.61 -0.12
N LEU A 120 -12.04 -7.20 0.55
CA LEU A 120 -12.23 -7.09 2.00
C LEU A 120 -12.24 -8.48 2.62
N TYR A 121 -11.52 -8.65 3.73
CA TYR A 121 -11.41 -9.92 4.43
C TYR A 121 -11.32 -9.73 5.94
N HIS A 122 -11.75 -10.71 6.72
CA HIS A 122 -11.65 -10.67 8.17
C HIS A 122 -10.57 -11.63 8.69
N GLU A 123 -10.68 -12.90 8.30
CA GLU A 123 -9.88 -13.99 8.85
C GLU A 123 -8.60 -14.20 8.04
N ILE A 124 -7.48 -14.29 8.75
CA ILE A 124 -6.21 -14.79 8.25
C ILE A 124 -5.49 -15.47 9.42
N GLU A 125 -4.90 -16.62 9.17
CA GLU A 125 -4.08 -17.35 10.14
C GLU A 125 -2.88 -16.49 10.57
N LEU A 126 -2.36 -16.78 11.76
CA LEU A 126 -1.11 -16.17 12.21
C LEU A 126 0.06 -16.86 11.51
N SER A 127 1.09 -16.09 11.20
CA SER A 127 2.35 -16.67 10.70
C SER A 127 3.04 -17.49 11.80
N ASP A 128 3.70 -18.59 11.42
CA ASP A 128 4.45 -19.45 12.34
C ASP A 128 5.55 -18.70 13.11
N ASP A 129 6.11 -17.65 12.49
CA ASP A 129 7.14 -16.78 13.06
C ASP A 129 6.61 -15.39 13.49
N ALA A 130 5.29 -15.26 13.70
CA ALA A 130 4.67 -14.05 14.20
C ALA A 130 5.30 -13.57 15.54
N PRO A 131 5.22 -12.25 15.86
CA PRO A 131 5.70 -11.73 17.13
C PRO A 131 5.09 -12.45 18.33
N GLY A 132 5.90 -12.64 19.38
CA GLY A 132 5.46 -13.31 20.59
C GLY A 132 4.31 -12.58 21.30
N VAL A 133 3.39 -13.33 21.90
CA VAL A 133 2.25 -12.76 22.65
C VAL A 133 2.36 -12.92 24.17
N VAL A 134 3.38 -13.65 24.64
CA VAL A 134 3.67 -13.85 26.07
C VAL A 134 5.09 -13.41 26.35
N ASN A 135 5.26 -12.32 27.09
CA ASN A 135 6.56 -11.70 27.41
C ASN A 135 7.49 -11.59 26.16
N PRO A 136 7.05 -10.91 25.09
CA PRO A 136 7.82 -10.89 23.85
C PRO A 136 9.17 -10.18 23.99
N GLU A 137 10.16 -10.73 23.29
CA GLU A 137 11.35 -9.99 22.90
C GLU A 137 11.02 -9.00 21.78
N ILE A 138 11.87 -8.00 21.57
CA ILE A 138 11.68 -6.97 20.52
C ILE A 138 11.64 -7.55 19.10
N TYR A 139 12.28 -8.71 18.89
CA TYR A 139 12.20 -9.52 17.68
C TYR A 139 12.71 -10.94 18.01
N THR A 140 12.18 -11.95 17.33
CA THR A 140 12.65 -13.35 17.45
C THR A 140 13.78 -13.67 16.47
N LYS A 141 13.76 -13.03 15.31
CA LYS A 141 14.79 -13.04 14.27
C LYS A 141 15.22 -11.60 14.00
N ARG A 142 16.52 -11.35 13.88
CA ARG A 142 17.03 -10.01 13.57
C ARG A 142 16.49 -9.59 12.19
N PRO A 143 15.91 -8.38 12.05
CA PRO A 143 15.54 -7.84 10.74
C PRO A 143 16.73 -7.78 9.78
N HIS A 144 16.47 -8.01 8.51
CA HIS A 144 17.47 -8.11 7.44
C HIS A 144 17.11 -7.22 6.25
N GLY A 145 18.02 -7.08 5.26
CA GLY A 145 17.82 -6.13 4.17
C GLY A 145 17.61 -4.71 4.70
N MET A 146 16.63 -4.00 4.15
CA MET A 146 16.20 -2.69 4.65
C MET A 146 15.43 -2.77 5.99
N GLY A 147 15.00 -3.96 6.42
CA GLY A 147 14.31 -4.15 7.70
C GLY A 147 12.84 -3.73 7.66
N ALA A 148 12.17 -3.86 6.51
CA ALA A 148 10.74 -3.56 6.36
C ALA A 148 9.88 -4.28 7.41
N SER A 149 9.23 -3.50 8.27
CA SER A 149 8.43 -4.03 9.39
C SER A 149 7.08 -4.60 8.96
N ARG A 150 6.46 -3.98 7.95
CA ARG A 150 5.17 -4.38 7.36
C ARG A 150 4.90 -3.68 6.03
N PHE A 151 3.95 -4.21 5.27
CA PHE A 151 3.27 -3.45 4.21
C PHE A 151 2.57 -2.23 4.84
N ASP A 152 2.79 -1.04 4.26
CA ASP A 152 2.24 0.19 4.80
C ASP A 152 1.08 0.74 3.99
N HIS A 153 1.31 1.06 2.72
CA HIS A 153 0.32 1.69 1.85
C HIS A 153 0.67 1.48 0.38
N LEU A 154 -0.21 1.92 -0.50
CA LEU A 154 0.04 1.98 -1.94
C LEU A 154 -0.50 3.28 -2.54
N LEU A 155 0.03 3.64 -3.70
CA LEU A 155 -0.52 4.69 -4.54
C LEU A 155 -0.89 4.12 -5.92
N CYS A 156 -2.07 4.50 -6.37
CA CYS A 156 -2.70 4.06 -7.60
C CYS A 156 -2.95 5.24 -8.55
N TYR A 157 -2.85 4.99 -9.86
CA TYR A 157 -3.16 5.94 -10.92
C TYR A 157 -4.36 5.42 -11.71
N GLY A 158 -5.40 6.24 -11.85
CA GLY A 158 -6.57 5.89 -12.64
C GLY A 158 -7.61 7.00 -12.68
N PRO A 159 -8.67 6.80 -13.47
CA PRO A 159 -9.66 7.85 -13.69
C PRO A 159 -10.67 7.93 -12.54
N ASN A 160 -11.40 9.03 -12.48
CA ASN A 160 -12.55 9.24 -11.59
C ASN A 160 -12.20 9.16 -10.10
N ILE A 161 -11.08 9.72 -9.66
CA ILE A 161 -10.65 9.60 -8.25
C ILE A 161 -11.62 10.30 -7.30
N GLY A 162 -12.40 11.28 -7.77
CA GLY A 162 -13.50 11.88 -7.00
C GLY A 162 -14.56 10.86 -6.57
N LYS A 163 -14.98 9.98 -7.48
CA LYS A 163 -15.92 8.88 -7.15
C LYS A 163 -15.29 7.82 -6.27
N VAL A 164 -13.99 7.57 -6.44
CA VAL A 164 -13.23 6.69 -5.55
C VAL A 164 -13.24 7.27 -4.13
N ARG A 165 -12.93 8.55 -3.98
CA ARG A 165 -12.98 9.27 -2.69
C ARG A 165 -14.35 9.18 -2.03
N GLU A 166 -15.42 9.47 -2.78
CA GLU A 166 -16.80 9.32 -2.29
C GLU A 166 -17.08 7.90 -1.82
N PHE A 167 -16.74 6.88 -2.60
CA PHE A 167 -16.94 5.49 -2.19
C PHE A 167 -16.18 5.13 -0.91
N PHE A 168 -14.89 5.44 -0.82
CA PHE A 168 -14.10 5.14 0.36
C PHE A 168 -14.62 5.85 1.61
N CYS A 169 -15.02 7.12 1.48
CA CYS A 169 -15.52 7.90 2.62
C CYS A 169 -16.95 7.55 3.02
N ASP A 170 -17.86 7.45 2.05
CA ASP A 170 -19.30 7.36 2.31
C ASP A 170 -19.77 5.91 2.47
N VAL A 171 -19.03 4.94 1.93
CA VAL A 171 -19.35 3.50 2.03
C VAL A 171 -18.44 2.78 3.00
N LEU A 172 -17.11 2.97 2.90
CA LEU A 172 -16.13 2.25 3.71
C LEU A 172 -15.67 2.99 4.98
N ASP A 173 -16.24 4.17 5.26
CA ASP A 173 -15.94 5.00 6.43
C ASP A 173 -14.47 5.44 6.55
N PHE A 174 -13.73 5.49 5.43
CA PHE A 174 -12.41 6.14 5.41
C PHE A 174 -12.57 7.65 5.59
N TYR A 175 -11.50 8.32 6.01
CA TYR A 175 -11.42 9.77 5.90
C TYR A 175 -10.22 10.18 5.05
N GLN A 176 -10.27 11.42 4.58
CA GLN A 176 -9.29 12.01 3.68
C GLN A 176 -8.47 13.06 4.44
N PRO A 177 -7.24 12.74 4.91
CA PRO A 177 -6.42 13.71 5.62
C PRO A 177 -5.89 14.80 4.70
N GLU A 178 -5.60 14.45 3.44
CA GLU A 178 -4.89 15.29 2.48
C GLU A 178 -5.38 15.15 1.04
N LYS A 179 -5.27 16.24 0.27
CA LYS A 179 -5.42 16.25 -1.20
C LYS A 179 -4.54 17.28 -1.89
N VAL A 180 -4.40 17.11 -3.19
CA VAL A 180 -3.95 18.11 -4.15
C VAL A 180 -5.12 18.50 -5.03
N ASP A 181 -5.39 19.80 -5.17
CA ASP A 181 -6.42 20.32 -6.07
C ASP A 181 -5.95 20.33 -7.53
N MET A 182 -6.89 20.18 -8.47
CA MET A 182 -6.62 20.48 -9.87
C MET A 182 -6.33 22.00 -10.05
N PRO A 183 -5.59 22.39 -11.11
CA PRO A 183 -5.34 23.82 -11.38
C PRO A 183 -6.62 24.63 -11.57
N GLU A 184 -7.66 24.01 -12.11
CA GLU A 184 -8.97 24.60 -12.35
C GLU A 184 -10.08 23.62 -11.90
N GLY A 185 -11.16 24.15 -11.32
CA GLY A 185 -12.31 23.35 -10.87
C GLY A 185 -12.29 23.01 -9.37
N GLU A 186 -13.25 22.18 -8.95
CA GLU A 186 -13.38 21.70 -7.56
C GLU A 186 -12.81 20.28 -7.38
N ASP A 187 -12.36 19.66 -8.47
CA ASP A 187 -11.82 18.30 -8.47
C ASP A 187 -10.40 18.23 -7.91
N SER A 188 -10.02 17.06 -7.40
CA SER A 188 -8.69 16.80 -6.87
C SER A 188 -7.82 16.12 -7.92
N LEU A 189 -6.56 16.54 -8.04
CA LEU A 189 -5.53 15.84 -8.80
C LEU A 189 -5.07 14.57 -8.07
N ALA A 190 -5.02 14.64 -6.74
CA ALA A 190 -4.58 13.53 -5.91
C ALA A 190 -5.28 13.54 -4.55
N ILE A 191 -5.52 12.34 -4.00
CA ILE A 191 -6.18 12.13 -2.71
C ILE A 191 -5.41 11.11 -1.88
N TRP A 192 -5.38 11.33 -0.56
CA TRP A 192 -4.83 10.42 0.43
C TRP A 192 -5.96 10.01 1.38
N LEU A 193 -6.16 8.71 1.56
CA LEU A 193 -7.28 8.14 2.31
C LEU A 193 -6.75 7.17 3.37
N THR A 194 -7.40 7.12 4.53
CA THR A 194 -7.05 6.20 5.61
C THR A 194 -8.28 5.69 6.36
N ALA A 195 -8.22 4.43 6.79
CA ALA A 195 -9.16 3.81 7.73
C ALA A 195 -8.67 3.89 9.19
N SER A 196 -7.48 4.46 9.40
CA SER A 196 -6.78 4.47 10.67
C SER A 196 -6.24 5.85 11.02
N ASN A 197 -5.32 5.94 11.98
CA ASN A 197 -4.70 7.20 12.37
C ASN A 197 -3.38 7.49 11.62
N LYS A 198 -3.11 6.77 10.54
CA LYS A 198 -1.99 7.01 9.63
C LYS A 198 -2.24 8.22 8.75
N ALA A 199 -1.19 8.77 8.14
CA ALA A 199 -1.34 9.81 7.13
C ALA A 199 -2.12 9.33 5.89
N HIS A 200 -1.98 8.05 5.53
CA HIS A 200 -2.77 7.35 4.52
C HIS A 200 -2.57 5.83 4.60
N ASP A 201 -3.55 5.10 4.08
CA ASP A 201 -3.50 3.67 3.79
C ASP A 201 -3.50 3.41 2.28
N ILE A 202 -4.12 4.30 1.51
CA ILE A 202 -4.15 4.27 0.05
C ILE A 202 -4.21 5.69 -0.50
N ALA A 203 -3.56 5.93 -1.62
CA ALA A 203 -3.60 7.20 -2.32
C ALA A 203 -3.94 6.99 -3.80
N PHE A 204 -4.53 8.01 -4.42
CA PHE A 204 -4.86 8.02 -5.84
C PHE A 204 -4.41 9.31 -6.50
N VAL A 205 -3.95 9.22 -7.75
CA VAL A 205 -3.73 10.36 -8.65
C VAL A 205 -4.59 10.17 -9.90
N GLU A 206 -5.24 11.25 -10.34
CA GLU A 206 -6.11 11.24 -11.51
C GLU A 206 -5.29 10.96 -12.78
N HIS A 207 -5.71 9.97 -13.55
CA HIS A 207 -5.01 9.52 -14.75
C HIS A 207 -5.99 8.93 -15.76
N GLU A 208 -5.76 9.14 -17.06
CA GLU A 208 -6.69 8.67 -18.10
C GLU A 208 -6.72 7.14 -18.19
N GLU A 209 -5.56 6.49 -18.11
CA GLU A 209 -5.49 5.02 -18.12
C GLU A 209 -5.88 4.44 -16.76
N PRO A 210 -6.79 3.44 -16.72
CA PRO A 210 -7.22 2.80 -15.49
C PRO A 210 -6.22 1.77 -14.96
N GLY A 211 -6.29 1.51 -13.65
CA GLY A 211 -5.69 0.33 -13.01
C GLY A 211 -4.17 0.34 -12.92
N LYS A 212 -3.53 1.51 -12.91
CA LYS A 212 -2.06 1.64 -12.87
C LYS A 212 -1.53 1.66 -11.44
N LEU A 213 -0.51 0.86 -11.18
CA LEU A 213 0.24 0.91 -9.94
C LEU A 213 1.30 2.01 -10.03
N HIS A 214 1.28 2.94 -9.07
CA HIS A 214 2.35 3.92 -8.94
C HIS A 214 3.44 3.47 -7.98
N HIS A 215 3.12 2.97 -6.79
CA HIS A 215 4.08 2.30 -5.91
C HIS A 215 3.41 1.45 -4.82
N VAL A 216 4.21 0.57 -4.21
CA VAL A 216 3.90 -0.15 -2.96
C VAL A 216 4.92 0.26 -1.90
N ALA A 217 4.44 0.61 -0.71
CA ALA A 217 5.27 1.15 0.35
C ALA A 217 5.37 0.23 1.57
N PHE A 218 6.55 0.22 2.18
CA PHE A 218 6.89 -0.60 3.35
C PHE A 218 7.41 0.26 4.49
N LEU A 219 6.96 -0.03 5.71
CA LEU A 219 7.26 0.81 6.87
C LEU A 219 8.65 0.50 7.46
N LEU A 220 9.42 1.56 7.66
CA LEU A 220 10.64 1.61 8.46
C LEU A 220 10.42 2.47 9.73
N GLN A 221 11.31 2.32 10.69
CA GLN A 221 11.20 2.97 11.99
C GLN A 221 11.41 4.49 11.89
N ASP A 222 12.47 4.93 11.18
CA ASP A 222 12.86 6.34 11.14
C ASP A 222 13.73 6.73 9.93
N TRP A 223 14.16 8.00 9.91
CA TRP A 223 14.99 8.57 8.85
C TRP A 223 16.35 7.91 8.66
N ASN A 224 16.95 7.40 9.73
CA ASN A 224 18.25 6.74 9.64
C ASN A 224 18.12 5.42 8.90
N GLU A 225 17.02 4.68 9.10
CA GLU A 225 16.74 3.46 8.35
C GLU A 225 16.46 3.75 6.87
N VAL A 226 15.75 4.84 6.55
CA VAL A 226 15.61 5.31 5.16
C VAL A 226 16.98 5.66 4.54
N GLY A 227 17.88 6.26 5.31
CA GLY A 227 19.27 6.51 4.90
C GLY A 227 20.04 5.20 4.65
N ALA A 228 19.93 4.22 5.55
CA ALA A 228 20.54 2.89 5.39
C ALA A 228 19.98 2.13 4.18
N ALA A 229 18.70 2.31 3.86
CA ALA A 229 18.09 1.75 2.66
C ALA A 229 18.75 2.30 1.38
N ALA A 230 19.14 3.58 1.35
CA ALA A 230 19.89 4.16 0.24
C ALA A 230 21.26 3.49 0.03
N ASP A 231 21.97 3.20 1.13
CA ASP A 231 23.25 2.47 1.06
C ASP A 231 23.04 1.05 0.51
N ILE A 232 21.99 0.35 0.95
CA ILE A 232 21.64 -1.00 0.46
C ILE A 232 21.29 -0.97 -1.03
N ILE A 233 20.51 0.02 -1.48
CA ILE A 233 20.18 0.22 -2.90
C ILE A 233 21.47 0.38 -3.73
N ALA A 234 22.38 1.24 -3.27
CA ALA A 234 23.64 1.51 -3.96
C ALA A 234 24.59 0.31 -3.99
N ILE A 235 24.71 -0.44 -2.88
CA ILE A 235 25.58 -1.63 -2.78
C ILE A 235 25.13 -2.75 -3.72
N ASN A 236 23.82 -2.85 -3.97
CA ASN A 236 23.23 -3.94 -4.75
C ASN A 236 22.81 -3.51 -6.16
N ASP A 237 23.24 -2.33 -6.63
CA ASP A 237 22.91 -1.78 -7.95
C ASP A 237 21.38 -1.78 -8.25
N VAL A 238 20.55 -1.56 -7.23
CA VAL A 238 19.09 -1.48 -7.38
C VAL A 238 18.73 -0.18 -8.09
N SER A 239 17.79 -0.24 -9.02
CA SER A 239 17.36 0.91 -9.81
C SER A 239 16.67 1.96 -8.93
N LEU A 240 17.37 3.03 -8.60
CA LEU A 240 16.86 4.15 -7.80
C LEU A 240 15.91 5.04 -8.62
N ASP A 241 14.74 5.36 -8.06
CA ASP A 241 13.87 6.39 -8.61
C ASP A 241 14.20 7.78 -8.02
N ILE A 242 13.87 7.98 -6.74
CA ILE A 242 14.00 9.28 -6.08
C ILE A 242 14.38 9.10 -4.62
N GLY A 243 15.20 10.03 -4.12
CA GLY A 243 15.48 10.18 -2.70
C GLY A 243 16.83 9.61 -2.27
N PRO A 244 17.08 9.52 -0.95
CA PRO A 244 16.14 9.83 0.13
C PRO A 244 15.61 11.27 0.10
N THR A 245 14.32 11.45 0.37
CA THR A 245 13.69 12.77 0.47
C THR A 245 12.55 12.77 1.49
N ARG A 246 11.91 13.92 1.67
CA ARG A 246 10.73 14.08 2.52
C ARG A 246 9.60 14.70 1.70
N HIS A 247 8.40 14.17 1.88
CA HIS A 247 7.18 14.78 1.37
C HIS A 247 6.73 15.94 2.27
N GLY A 248 6.20 16.99 1.67
CA GLY A 248 5.36 17.96 2.37
C GLY A 248 4.01 17.35 2.71
N ILE A 249 3.40 16.70 1.71
CA ILE A 249 2.19 15.88 1.83
C ILE A 249 2.50 14.69 2.72
N THR A 250 1.65 14.35 3.68
CA THR A 250 1.84 13.26 4.65
C THR A 250 3.01 13.43 5.63
N ARG A 251 3.99 14.29 5.33
CA ARG A 251 5.28 14.46 6.05
C ARG A 251 6.18 13.23 6.04
N GLY A 252 5.91 12.32 5.11
CA GLY A 252 6.64 11.08 4.91
C GLY A 252 8.11 11.27 4.63
N GLN A 253 8.92 10.43 5.24
CA GLN A 253 10.33 10.26 4.95
C GLN A 253 10.49 9.04 4.05
N THR A 254 11.15 9.17 2.90
CA THR A 254 11.02 8.16 1.86
C THR A 254 12.24 8.02 0.96
N ILE A 255 12.35 6.88 0.32
CA ILE A 255 13.15 6.63 -0.88
C ILE A 255 12.38 5.67 -1.80
N TYR A 256 12.40 5.96 -3.10
CA TYR A 256 11.71 5.21 -4.15
C TYR A 256 12.72 4.51 -5.05
N PHE A 257 12.41 3.26 -5.41
CA PHE A 257 13.27 2.40 -6.22
C PHE A 257 12.41 1.38 -6.97
N PHE A 258 12.96 0.67 -7.94
CA PHE A 258 12.23 -0.31 -8.73
C PHE A 258 12.64 -1.73 -8.38
N ASP A 259 11.67 -2.64 -8.37
CA ASP A 259 11.96 -4.07 -8.46
C ASP A 259 12.51 -4.41 -9.87
N PRO A 260 13.05 -5.63 -10.08
CA PRO A 260 13.55 -6.06 -11.39
C PRO A 260 12.49 -6.06 -12.50
N CYS A 261 11.20 -6.05 -12.13
CA CYS A 261 10.06 -6.09 -13.03
C CYS A 261 9.57 -4.69 -13.44
N GLY A 262 10.07 -3.63 -12.80
CA GLY A 262 9.67 -2.24 -13.02
C GLY A 262 8.57 -1.75 -12.08
N ASN A 263 8.07 -2.57 -11.14
CA ASN A 263 7.19 -2.07 -10.09
C ASN A 263 7.97 -1.13 -9.18
N ARG A 264 7.43 0.07 -8.95
CA ARG A 264 8.04 1.00 -8.00
C ARG A 264 7.71 0.55 -6.57
N ASN A 265 8.74 0.50 -5.74
CA ASN A 265 8.67 0.26 -4.31
C ASN A 265 9.09 1.54 -3.57
N GLU A 266 8.58 1.67 -2.37
CA GLU A 266 8.92 2.73 -1.42
C GLU A 266 9.27 2.09 -0.08
N VAL A 267 10.31 2.61 0.57
CA VAL A 267 10.40 2.47 2.02
C VAL A 267 10.13 3.82 2.67
N TYR A 268 9.25 3.80 3.67
CA TYR A 268 8.63 4.98 4.26
C TYR A 268 8.83 4.99 5.78
N ALA A 269 9.07 6.16 6.35
CA ALA A 269 9.05 6.38 7.80
C ALA A 269 8.34 7.69 8.19
N GLY A 270 7.95 7.79 9.46
CA GLY A 270 7.43 9.01 10.05
C GLY A 270 5.97 9.31 9.67
N GLY A 271 5.75 10.48 9.06
CA GLY A 271 4.42 11.03 8.82
C GLY A 271 3.82 11.80 10.00
N TYR A 272 2.50 11.88 10.09
CA TYR A 272 1.79 12.42 11.25
C TYR A 272 0.55 11.59 11.58
N THR A 273 0.10 11.69 12.83
CA THR A 273 -1.14 11.06 13.27
C THR A 273 -2.34 11.85 12.78
N ALA A 274 -3.15 11.23 11.95
CA ALA A 274 -4.37 11.82 11.43
C ALA A 274 -5.57 11.39 12.30
N TYR A 275 -6.55 12.28 12.43
CA TYR A 275 -7.77 12.08 13.21
C TYR A 275 -8.96 12.62 12.40
N PRO A 276 -10.15 12.01 12.47
CA PRO A 276 -11.31 12.43 11.67
C PRO A 276 -11.82 13.85 11.94
N ASP A 277 -11.54 14.45 13.11
CA ASP A 277 -11.91 15.83 13.44
C ASP A 277 -10.90 16.87 12.94
N HIS A 278 -9.76 16.44 12.41
CA HIS A 278 -8.79 17.35 11.80
C HIS A 278 -9.32 17.86 10.44
N PRO A 279 -9.11 19.15 10.11
CA PRO A 279 -9.46 19.66 8.80
C PRO A 279 -8.60 19.02 7.71
N VAL A 280 -9.17 18.83 6.52
CA VAL A 280 -8.46 18.34 5.33
C VAL A 280 -7.37 19.33 4.96
N ARG A 281 -6.13 18.85 4.87
CA ARG A 281 -5.01 19.65 4.35
C ARG A 281 -5.03 19.61 2.83
N THR A 282 -4.98 20.79 2.22
CA THR A 282 -5.10 20.92 0.76
C THR A 282 -3.84 21.60 0.23
N TRP A 283 -3.29 21.02 -0.83
CA TRP A 283 -2.20 21.59 -1.61
C TRP A 283 -2.75 22.07 -2.95
N ASP A 284 -2.53 23.34 -3.28
CA ASP A 284 -2.83 23.83 -4.61
C ASP A 284 -1.78 23.35 -5.64
N PHE A 285 -2.17 23.38 -6.91
CA PHE A 285 -1.31 22.94 -7.99
C PHE A 285 -0.02 23.77 -8.14
N GLU A 286 -0.03 25.06 -7.80
CA GLU A 286 1.17 25.91 -7.90
C GLU A 286 2.26 25.49 -6.89
N HIS A 287 1.86 24.97 -5.74
CA HIS A 287 2.76 24.56 -4.66
C HIS A 287 2.98 23.04 -4.56
N VAL A 288 2.38 22.24 -5.46
CA VAL A 288 2.45 20.77 -5.42
C VAL A 288 3.88 20.24 -5.48
N GLY A 289 4.81 20.94 -6.16
CA GLY A 289 6.22 20.57 -6.19
C GLY A 289 6.85 20.49 -4.79
N LYS A 290 6.49 21.42 -3.89
CA LYS A 290 6.91 21.38 -2.48
C LYS A 290 6.09 20.37 -1.66
N GLY A 291 4.86 20.09 -2.08
CA GLY A 291 4.03 19.03 -1.51
C GLY A 291 4.64 17.65 -1.72
N ILE A 292 5.03 17.33 -2.95
CA ILE A 292 5.61 16.04 -3.30
C ILE A 292 7.09 15.98 -2.90
N PHE A 293 7.92 16.99 -3.19
CA PHE A 293 9.34 16.94 -2.85
C PHE A 293 9.72 18.17 -2.01
N TYR A 294 9.69 18.04 -0.68
CA TYR A 294 9.75 19.17 0.24
C TYR A 294 11.09 19.94 0.17
N TYR A 295 12.19 19.21 -0.03
CA TYR A 295 13.52 19.80 -0.12
C TYR A 295 13.78 20.39 -1.50
N GLU A 296 13.39 19.68 -2.55
CA GLU A 296 13.63 20.01 -3.95
C GLU A 296 12.67 21.08 -4.48
N ARG A 297 11.42 21.10 -3.97
CA ARG A 297 10.35 22.03 -4.32
C ARG A 297 9.95 22.02 -5.81
N ALA A 298 10.32 20.97 -6.52
CA ALA A 298 10.07 20.81 -7.94
C ALA A 298 9.59 19.39 -8.21
N LEU A 299 8.67 19.24 -9.17
CA LEU A 299 8.21 17.93 -9.62
C LEU A 299 9.31 17.20 -10.39
N ASN A 300 9.23 15.87 -10.38
CA ASN A 300 10.09 14.99 -11.15
C ASN A 300 9.25 14.26 -12.20
N ASP A 301 9.55 14.47 -13.48
CA ASP A 301 8.75 13.92 -14.59
C ASP A 301 8.68 12.39 -14.57
N ARG A 302 9.78 11.71 -14.21
CA ARG A 302 9.84 10.24 -14.15
C ARG A 302 8.87 9.71 -13.08
N PHE A 303 8.80 10.38 -11.94
CA PHE A 303 7.87 10.02 -10.86
C PHE A 303 6.42 10.06 -11.35
N LEU A 304 6.08 11.08 -12.14
CA LEU A 304 4.71 11.29 -12.61
C LEU A 304 4.29 10.38 -13.76
N THR A 305 5.25 9.85 -14.53
CA THR A 305 4.97 9.20 -15.83
C THR A 305 5.31 7.71 -15.89
N VAL A 306 6.19 7.20 -15.02
CA VAL A 306 6.52 5.78 -14.97
C VAL A 306 5.56 5.06 -14.03
N LEU A 307 4.81 4.11 -14.59
CA LEU A 307 3.75 3.33 -13.92
C LEU A 307 3.79 1.89 -14.43
N THR A 308 3.28 0.94 -13.64
CA THR A 308 3.09 -0.47 -14.05
C THR A 308 1.64 -0.91 -14.03
#